data_AF-A0A2E4PTM5-F1
#
_entry.id   AF-A0A2E4PTM5-F1
#
_cell.length_a   1.000
_cell.length_b   1.000
_cell.length_c   1.000
_cell.angle_alpha   90.00
_cell.angle_beta   90.00
_cell.angle_gamma   90.00
#
_symmetry.space_group_name_H-M   'P 1'
#
loop_
_entity.id
_entity.type
_entity.pdbx_description
1 polymer ?
#
loop_
_entity_poly.entity_id
_entity_poly.type
_entity_poly.pdbx_seq_one_letter_code
_entity_poly.pdbx_strand_id
1 'polypeptide(L)'
;MSLKDLRFTRLDVTGGQRKILLALLLMFDASIGLSYDAGLVVWSGLFNGDLVWMLQSLEMMTGGLLGLHLLLGSMRQRWGWVAVVVSLVLLIVLILGTLELLLSGLGRSAMVNYNLSAVGLSGLYWTAAYLCVAAGLTLTYKVQRFGNFAQANTMLVGSYVAITLMWSDRFFPISNAPKDDVLNWSLLITAAVTAFFVTGFVGVILDSLVYRRFRKKAASPVVMMIASLGIAMLIRAVLYMRFSAATFRFVPDKDWRLASSKFSVATERLQLHLGDRTDVPLMEWASNVNPYAFTYTKSILVIGVLASVF
;
A
#
# COMPACT_ATOMS: atom_id res chain seq x y z
N MET A 1 -32.40 21.20 -32.60
CA MET A 1 -31.17 20.47 -32.25
C MET A 1 -30.19 20.65 -33.41
N SER A 2 -29.03 21.29 -33.19
CA SER A 2 -28.15 21.78 -34.27
C SER A 2 -27.27 20.66 -34.85
N LEU A 3 -26.98 20.68 -36.15
CA LEU A 3 -26.12 19.69 -36.85
C LEU A 3 -24.71 19.58 -36.26
N LYS A 4 -24.22 20.65 -35.60
CA LYS A 4 -22.94 20.63 -34.89
C LYS A 4 -23.01 19.75 -33.63
N ASP A 5 -24.11 19.83 -32.87
CA ASP A 5 -24.31 19.02 -31.65
C ASP A 5 -24.33 17.52 -31.98
N LEU A 6 -25.01 17.13 -33.07
CA LEU A 6 -25.07 15.75 -33.56
C LEU A 6 -23.71 15.19 -34.01
N ARG A 7 -22.82 16.03 -34.55
CA ARG A 7 -21.46 15.62 -34.93
C ARG A 7 -20.56 15.42 -33.72
N PHE A 8 -20.64 16.29 -32.71
CA PHE A 8 -19.89 16.12 -31.47
C PHE A 8 -20.33 14.89 -30.68
N THR A 9 -21.65 14.63 -30.57
CA THR A 9 -22.13 13.40 -29.93
C THR A 9 -21.68 12.14 -30.66
N ARG A 10 -21.70 12.15 -32.00
CA ARG A 10 -21.28 10.99 -32.80
C ARG A 10 -19.77 10.72 -32.68
N LEU A 11 -18.93 11.76 -32.61
CA LEU A 11 -17.48 11.62 -32.43
C LEU A 11 -17.13 11.06 -31.04
N ASP A 12 -17.75 11.54 -29.97
CA ASP A 12 -17.55 11.01 -28.61
C ASP A 12 -18.00 9.55 -28.47
N VAL A 13 -19.13 9.19 -29.09
CA VAL A 13 -19.60 7.79 -29.11
C VAL A 13 -18.63 6.88 -29.86
N THR A 14 -18.11 7.32 -31.02
CA THR A 14 -17.12 6.54 -31.76
C THR A 14 -15.78 6.42 -31.02
N GLY A 15 -15.37 7.44 -30.27
CA GLY A 15 -14.19 7.39 -29.40
C GLY A 15 -14.35 6.40 -28.25
N GLY A 16 -15.53 6.38 -27.61
CA GLY A 16 -15.86 5.41 -26.55
C GLY A 16 -15.89 3.97 -27.07
N GLN A 17 -16.54 3.73 -28.21
CA GLN A 17 -16.60 2.40 -28.83
C GLN A 17 -15.21 1.87 -29.23
N ARG A 18 -14.34 2.73 -29.78
CA ARG A 18 -12.96 2.36 -30.10
C ARG A 18 -12.15 1.96 -28.86
N LYS A 19 -12.31 2.70 -27.75
CA LYS A 19 -11.62 2.38 -26.49
C LYS A 19 -12.10 1.04 -25.89
N ILE A 20 -13.40 0.75 -25.99
CA ILE A 20 -13.96 -0.54 -25.55
C ILE A 20 -13.40 -1.69 -26.40
N LEU A 21 -13.37 -1.50 -27.73
CA LEU A 21 -12.79 -2.50 -28.64
C LEU A 21 -11.31 -2.75 -28.35
N LEU A 22 -10.53 -1.70 -28.09
CA LEU A 22 -9.12 -1.83 -27.71
C LEU A 22 -8.94 -2.58 -26.39
N ALA A 23 -9.72 -2.25 -25.37
CA ALA A 23 -9.66 -2.94 -24.07
C ALA A 23 -9.98 -4.43 -24.21
N LEU A 24 -11.03 -4.77 -24.98
CA LEU A 24 -11.39 -6.15 -25.25
C LEU A 24 -10.30 -6.87 -26.04
N LEU A 25 -9.74 -6.25 -27.08
CA LEU A 25 -8.67 -6.83 -27.89
C LEU A 25 -7.46 -7.17 -27.02
N LEU A 26 -7.00 -6.24 -26.18
CA LEU A 26 -5.88 -6.48 -25.26
C LEU A 26 -6.19 -7.61 -24.26
N MET A 27 -7.39 -7.65 -23.70
CA MET A 27 -7.77 -8.73 -22.79
C MET A 27 -7.83 -10.09 -23.48
N PHE A 28 -8.35 -10.14 -24.71
CA PHE A 28 -8.41 -11.38 -25.49
C PHE A 28 -7.01 -11.86 -25.90
N ASP A 29 -6.16 -10.97 -26.43
CA ASP A 29 -4.79 -11.32 -26.81
C ASP A 29 -4.00 -11.84 -25.61
N ALA A 30 -4.06 -11.13 -24.48
CA ALA A 30 -3.39 -11.54 -23.25
C ALA A 30 -3.95 -12.86 -22.68
N SER A 31 -5.27 -13.11 -22.79
CA SER A 31 -5.88 -14.37 -22.34
C SER A 31 -5.36 -15.56 -23.15
N ILE A 32 -5.26 -15.40 -24.48
CA ILE A 32 -4.73 -16.44 -25.37
C ILE A 32 -3.22 -16.61 -25.10
N GLY A 33 -2.50 -15.50 -24.90
CA GLY A 33 -1.08 -15.51 -24.57
C GLY A 33 -0.79 -16.31 -23.31
N LEU A 34 -1.52 -16.02 -22.23
CA LEU A 34 -1.37 -16.70 -20.94
C LEU A 34 -1.87 -18.14 -20.95
N SER A 35 -2.80 -18.53 -21.84
CA SER A 35 -3.37 -19.89 -21.81
C SER A 35 -2.68 -20.86 -22.78
N TYR A 36 -2.24 -20.37 -23.94
CA TYR A 36 -1.81 -21.20 -25.07
C TYR A 36 -0.44 -20.82 -25.63
N ASP A 37 0.31 -19.94 -24.95
CA ASP A 37 1.59 -19.40 -25.43
C ASP A 37 1.45 -18.80 -26.84
N ALA A 38 0.34 -18.10 -27.09
CA ALA A 38 0.01 -17.51 -28.39
C ALA A 38 -0.61 -16.13 -28.21
N GLY A 39 0.03 -15.09 -28.76
CA GLY A 39 -0.45 -13.71 -28.68
C GLY A 39 0.53 -12.75 -29.34
N LEU A 40 0.19 -11.47 -29.45
CA LEU A 40 1.02 -10.46 -30.11
C LEU A 40 2.43 -10.37 -29.50
N VAL A 41 2.53 -10.49 -28.17
CA VAL A 41 3.82 -10.49 -27.46
C VAL A 41 4.67 -11.70 -27.83
N VAL A 42 4.08 -12.90 -27.95
CA VAL A 42 4.81 -14.13 -28.32
C VAL A 42 5.20 -14.10 -29.79
N TRP A 43 4.26 -13.72 -30.67
CA TRP A 43 4.47 -13.68 -32.11
C TRP A 43 5.50 -12.62 -32.52
N SER A 44 5.70 -11.59 -31.70
CA SER A 44 6.75 -10.60 -31.93
C SER A 44 8.17 -11.19 -31.89
N GLY A 45 8.38 -12.34 -31.21
CA GLY A 45 9.69 -12.98 -31.05
C GLY A 45 10.75 -12.11 -30.34
N LEU A 46 10.34 -10.97 -29.78
CA LEU A 46 11.22 -9.92 -29.28
C LEU A 46 11.66 -10.18 -27.83
N PHE A 47 10.86 -10.95 -27.09
CA PHE A 47 11.07 -11.31 -25.69
C PHE A 47 11.02 -12.83 -25.52
N ASN A 48 11.82 -13.36 -24.59
CA ASN A 48 11.94 -14.81 -24.37
C ASN A 48 11.86 -15.14 -22.87
N GLY A 49 11.42 -16.37 -22.56
CA GLY A 49 11.34 -16.89 -21.20
C GLY A 49 10.29 -16.17 -20.34
N ASP A 50 10.59 -16.01 -19.05
CA ASP A 50 9.67 -15.46 -18.04
C ASP A 50 9.15 -14.04 -18.38
N LEU A 51 9.89 -13.28 -19.20
CA LEU A 51 9.49 -11.93 -19.62
C LEU A 51 8.21 -11.93 -20.45
N VAL A 52 7.96 -12.97 -21.24
CA VAL A 52 6.74 -13.10 -22.06
C VAL A 52 5.51 -13.18 -21.17
N TRP A 53 5.56 -14.05 -20.15
CA TRP A 53 4.52 -14.23 -19.16
C TRP A 53 4.25 -12.96 -18.34
N MET A 54 5.32 -12.26 -17.95
CA MET A 54 5.20 -10.97 -17.25
C MET A 54 4.52 -9.91 -18.14
N LEU A 55 4.94 -9.78 -19.40
CA LEU A 55 4.37 -8.80 -20.34
C LEU A 55 2.91 -9.10 -20.67
N GLN A 56 2.55 -10.36 -20.89
CA GLN A 56 1.15 -10.76 -21.11
C GLN A 56 0.29 -10.53 -19.87
N SER A 57 0.81 -10.79 -18.66
CA SER A 57 0.08 -10.47 -17.43
C SER A 57 -0.14 -8.95 -17.27
N LEU A 58 0.83 -8.14 -17.70
CA LEU A 58 0.72 -6.68 -17.71
C LEU A 58 -0.27 -6.21 -18.78
N GLU A 59 -0.28 -6.82 -19.95
CA GLU A 59 -1.26 -6.58 -21.01
C GLU A 59 -2.68 -6.89 -20.54
N MET A 60 -2.88 -8.02 -19.85
CA MET A 60 -4.15 -8.38 -19.23
C MET A 60 -4.60 -7.36 -18.18
N MET A 61 -3.68 -6.92 -17.31
CA MET A 61 -3.98 -5.91 -16.28
C MET A 61 -4.32 -4.56 -16.89
N THR A 62 -3.58 -4.12 -17.92
CA THR A 62 -3.83 -2.83 -18.58
C THR A 62 -5.12 -2.85 -19.38
N GLY A 63 -5.39 -3.90 -20.16
CA GLY A 63 -6.65 -4.11 -20.88
C GLY A 63 -7.84 -4.18 -19.92
N GLY A 64 -7.70 -4.93 -18.83
CA GLY A 64 -8.71 -5.04 -17.78
C GLY A 64 -8.98 -3.72 -17.06
N LEU A 65 -7.94 -2.97 -16.67
CA LEU A 65 -8.11 -1.66 -16.02
C LEU A 65 -8.78 -0.64 -16.95
N LEU A 66 -8.42 -0.63 -18.24
CA LEU A 66 -9.09 0.19 -19.24
C LEU A 66 -10.56 -0.22 -19.40
N GLY A 67 -10.85 -1.52 -19.46
CA GLY A 67 -12.20 -2.05 -19.50
C GLY A 67 -13.04 -1.62 -18.29
N LEU A 68 -12.49 -1.76 -17.09
CA LEU A 68 -13.12 -1.33 -15.83
C LEU A 68 -13.39 0.18 -15.81
N HIS A 69 -12.42 1.00 -16.22
CA HIS A 69 -12.58 2.44 -16.27
C HIS A 69 -13.73 2.87 -17.20
N LEU A 70 -13.85 2.23 -18.37
CA LEU A 70 -14.89 2.52 -19.35
C LEU A 70 -16.27 2.05 -18.89
N LEU A 71 -16.37 0.83 -18.36
CA LEU A 71 -17.63 0.27 -17.86
C LEU A 71 -18.19 1.08 -16.68
N LEU A 72 -17.32 1.46 -15.75
CA LEU A 72 -17.73 2.17 -14.53
C LEU A 72 -17.89 3.68 -14.75
N GLY A 73 -17.31 4.24 -15.82
CA GLY A 73 -17.49 5.63 -16.20
C GLY A 73 -18.97 6.02 -16.36
N SER A 74 -19.76 5.16 -17.03
CA SER A 74 -21.20 5.37 -17.20
C SER A 74 -22.00 5.21 -15.91
N MET A 75 -21.59 4.29 -15.01
CA MET A 75 -22.25 4.09 -13.72
C MET A 75 -21.95 5.21 -12.72
N ARG A 76 -20.75 5.79 -12.76
CA ARG A 76 -20.29 6.80 -11.80
C ARG A 76 -21.12 8.08 -11.84
N GLN A 77 -21.67 8.43 -13.00
CA GLN A 77 -22.48 9.65 -13.18
C GLN A 77 -23.86 9.57 -12.49
N ARG A 78 -24.39 8.35 -12.27
CA ARG A 78 -25.72 8.14 -11.66
C ARG A 78 -25.66 7.51 -10.27
N TRP A 79 -24.66 6.65 -10.01
CA TRP A 79 -24.51 5.88 -8.78
C TRP A 79 -23.07 5.88 -8.28
N GLY A 80 -22.51 7.07 -8.05
CA GLY A 80 -21.08 7.27 -7.79
C GLY A 80 -20.46 6.35 -6.71
N TRP A 81 -21.10 6.18 -5.55
CA TRP A 81 -20.58 5.32 -4.48
C TRP A 81 -20.67 3.82 -4.81
N VAL A 82 -21.75 3.39 -5.47
CA VAL A 82 -21.92 1.99 -5.94
C VAL A 82 -20.82 1.67 -6.95
N ALA A 83 -20.55 2.58 -7.88
CA ALA A 83 -19.50 2.41 -8.88
C ALA A 83 -18.12 2.21 -8.24
N VAL A 84 -17.82 2.89 -7.13
CA VAL A 84 -16.56 2.72 -6.39
C VAL A 84 -16.48 1.34 -5.75
N VAL A 85 -17.54 0.88 -5.07
CA VAL A 85 -17.57 -0.45 -4.43
C VAL A 85 -17.43 -1.55 -5.49
N VAL A 86 -18.19 -1.46 -6.58
CA VAL A 86 -18.13 -2.41 -7.70
C VAL A 86 -16.74 -2.39 -8.35
N SER A 87 -16.08 -1.23 -8.47
CA SER A 87 -14.72 -1.14 -9.00
C SER A 87 -13.70 -1.93 -8.19
N LEU A 88 -13.82 -1.91 -6.87
CA LEU A 88 -12.90 -2.61 -5.98
C LEU A 88 -13.08 -4.12 -6.12
N VAL A 89 -14.33 -4.59 -6.19
CA VAL A 89 -14.65 -6.00 -6.40
C VAL A 89 -14.14 -6.47 -7.75
N LEU A 90 -14.44 -5.73 -8.82
CA LEU A 90 -14.00 -6.10 -10.16
C LEU A 90 -12.48 -6.06 -10.33
N LEU A 91 -11.78 -5.16 -9.64
CA LEU A 91 -10.32 -5.12 -9.63
C LEU A 91 -9.73 -6.36 -8.94
N ILE A 92 -10.33 -6.83 -7.83
CA ILE A 92 -9.91 -8.09 -7.20
C ILE A 92 -10.14 -9.27 -8.15
N VAL A 93 -11.29 -9.32 -8.83
CA VAL A 93 -11.60 -10.36 -9.82
C VAL A 93 -10.60 -10.32 -10.98
N LEU A 94 -10.24 -9.14 -11.47
CA LEU A 94 -9.24 -8.99 -12.53
C LEU A 94 -7.87 -9.51 -12.10
N ILE A 95 -7.43 -9.18 -10.88
CA ILE A 95 -6.15 -9.65 -10.34
C ILE A 95 -6.16 -11.17 -10.19
N LEU A 96 -7.19 -11.74 -9.56
CA LEU A 96 -7.29 -13.18 -9.36
C LEU A 96 -7.42 -13.93 -10.69
N GLY A 97 -8.20 -13.42 -11.64
CA GLY A 97 -8.35 -14.00 -12.98
C GLY A 97 -7.05 -13.96 -13.79
N THR A 98 -6.27 -12.88 -13.67
CA THR A 98 -4.94 -12.81 -14.32
C THR A 98 -3.97 -13.81 -13.70
N LEU A 99 -3.97 -13.95 -12.38
CA LEU A 99 -3.15 -14.94 -11.68
C LEU A 99 -3.56 -16.37 -12.03
N GLU A 100 -4.86 -16.64 -12.13
CA GLU A 100 -5.40 -17.95 -12.54
C GLU A 100 -4.87 -18.35 -13.92
N LEU A 101 -5.01 -17.46 -14.90
CA LEU A 101 -4.55 -17.71 -16.27
C LEU A 101 -3.02 -17.86 -16.34
N LEU A 102 -2.28 -17.02 -15.63
CA LEU A 102 -0.82 -17.10 -15.56
C LEU A 102 -0.33 -18.42 -14.95
N LEU A 103 -0.92 -18.83 -13.82
CA LEU A 103 -0.54 -20.05 -13.12
C LEU A 103 -0.97 -21.30 -13.91
N SER A 104 -2.16 -21.27 -14.50
CA SER A 104 -2.64 -22.33 -15.40
C SER A 104 -1.73 -22.46 -16.62
N GLY A 105 -1.34 -21.35 -17.26
CA GLY A 105 -0.43 -21.35 -18.41
C GLY A 105 0.95 -21.91 -18.11
N LEU A 106 1.46 -21.65 -16.90
CA LEU A 106 2.72 -22.18 -16.40
C LEU A 106 2.62 -23.64 -15.90
N GLY A 107 1.43 -24.24 -15.88
CA GLY A 107 1.19 -25.55 -15.27
C GLY A 107 1.51 -25.59 -13.78
N ARG A 108 1.34 -24.47 -13.06
CA ARG A 108 1.63 -24.32 -11.64
C ARG A 108 0.34 -24.19 -10.83
N SER A 109 0.39 -24.63 -9.57
CA SER A 109 -0.73 -24.54 -8.64
C SER A 109 -0.39 -23.69 -7.42
N ALA A 110 -1.27 -22.75 -7.08
CA ALA A 110 -1.19 -21.96 -5.85
C ALA A 110 -2.44 -22.19 -4.99
N MET A 111 -2.25 -22.66 -3.77
CA MET A 111 -3.31 -22.68 -2.77
C MET A 111 -3.24 -21.40 -1.93
N VAL A 112 -4.22 -20.52 -2.10
CA VAL A 112 -4.33 -19.29 -1.30
C VAL A 112 -5.34 -19.51 -0.17
N ASN A 113 -4.84 -19.58 1.06
CA ASN A 113 -5.64 -19.75 2.25
C ASN A 113 -6.03 -18.38 2.84
N TYR A 114 -7.31 -18.00 2.72
CA TYR A 114 -7.86 -16.79 3.34
C TYR A 114 -8.55 -17.12 4.66
N ASN A 115 -8.02 -16.56 5.75
CA ASN A 115 -8.72 -16.53 7.03
C ASN A 115 -9.50 -15.21 7.13
N LEU A 116 -10.83 -15.27 6.98
CA LEU A 116 -11.66 -14.05 6.95
C LEU A 116 -11.57 -13.23 8.23
N SER A 117 -11.52 -13.86 9.42
CA SER A 117 -11.40 -13.08 10.66
C SER A 117 -10.06 -12.39 10.75
N ALA A 118 -8.97 -13.09 10.40
CA ALA A 118 -7.64 -12.51 10.45
C ALA A 118 -7.51 -11.34 9.45
N VAL A 119 -8.04 -11.49 8.22
CA VAL A 119 -8.05 -10.43 7.20
C VAL A 119 -8.91 -9.25 7.64
N GLY A 120 -10.12 -9.51 8.15
CA GLY A 120 -11.03 -8.47 8.64
C GLY A 120 -10.46 -7.67 9.81
N LEU A 121 -9.97 -8.36 10.85
CA LEU A 121 -9.40 -7.72 12.04
C LEU A 121 -8.10 -6.96 11.71
N SER A 122 -7.23 -7.54 10.88
CA SER A 122 -6.00 -6.86 10.44
C SER A 122 -6.33 -5.64 9.58
N GLY A 123 -7.32 -5.75 8.68
CA GLY A 123 -7.83 -4.64 7.88
C GLY A 123 -8.33 -3.51 8.77
N LEU A 124 -9.21 -3.80 9.72
CA LEU A 124 -9.72 -2.83 10.69
C LEU A 124 -8.60 -2.16 11.50
N TYR A 125 -7.62 -2.93 11.96
CA TYR A 125 -6.46 -2.41 12.68
C TYR A 125 -5.66 -1.40 11.84
N TRP A 126 -5.29 -1.76 10.61
CA TRP A 126 -4.54 -0.87 9.73
C TRP A 126 -5.36 0.34 9.29
N THR A 127 -6.66 0.16 9.02
CA THR A 127 -7.59 1.26 8.73
C THR A 127 -7.67 2.24 9.90
N ALA A 128 -7.81 1.75 11.14
CA ALA A 128 -7.82 2.60 12.32
C ALA A 128 -6.50 3.38 12.48
N ALA A 129 -5.36 2.71 12.31
CA ALA A 129 -4.04 3.34 12.38
C ALA A 129 -3.88 4.46 11.33
N TYR A 130 -4.24 4.20 10.07
CA TYR A 130 -4.15 5.19 8.99
C TYR A 130 -5.16 6.33 9.16
N LEU A 131 -6.38 6.05 9.64
CA LEU A 131 -7.36 7.08 9.96
C LEU A 131 -6.88 8.00 11.08
N CYS A 132 -6.24 7.47 12.13
CA CYS A 132 -5.63 8.29 13.17
C CYS A 132 -4.56 9.24 12.60
N VAL A 133 -3.69 8.75 11.70
CA VAL A 133 -2.67 9.57 11.04
C VAL A 133 -3.31 10.66 10.17
N ALA A 134 -4.33 10.29 9.38
CA ALA A 134 -5.06 11.22 8.52
C ALA A 134 -5.84 12.28 9.32
N ALA A 135 -6.49 11.88 10.41
CA ALA A 135 -7.18 12.79 11.34
C ALA A 135 -6.19 13.81 11.94
N GLY A 136 -5.00 13.36 12.33
CA GLY A 136 -3.92 14.27 12.75
C GLY A 136 -3.54 15.28 11.66
N LEU A 137 -3.40 14.83 10.41
CA LEU A 137 -2.99 15.68 9.28
C LEU A 137 -4.06 16.71 8.90
N THR A 138 -5.32 16.31 8.95
CA THR A 138 -6.43 17.23 8.70
C THR A 138 -6.58 18.28 9.80
N LEU A 139 -6.37 17.90 11.07
CA LEU A 139 -6.41 18.83 12.19
C LEU A 139 -5.26 19.85 12.12
N THR A 140 -4.03 19.39 11.87
CA THR A 140 -2.86 20.29 11.74
C THR A 140 -3.03 21.24 10.56
N TYR A 141 -3.51 20.74 9.41
CA TYR A 141 -3.82 21.57 8.25
C TYR A 141 -4.87 22.64 8.56
N LYS A 142 -5.97 22.28 9.24
CA LYS A 142 -7.05 23.21 9.60
C LYS A 142 -6.56 24.35 10.50
N VAL A 143 -5.65 24.06 11.42
CA VAL A 143 -5.09 25.06 12.34
C VAL A 143 -3.97 25.88 11.69
N GLN A 144 -3.02 25.22 11.02
CA GLN A 144 -1.81 25.85 10.50
C GLN A 144 -2.00 26.51 9.13
N ARG A 145 -3.01 26.11 8.35
CA ARG A 145 -3.34 26.60 7.00
C ARG A 145 -2.23 26.41 5.94
N PHE A 146 -1.37 25.41 6.13
CA PHE A 146 -0.42 24.95 5.11
C PHE A 146 -0.18 23.44 5.25
N GLY A 147 0.31 22.80 4.19
CA GLY A 147 0.68 21.38 4.22
C GLY A 147 1.94 21.16 5.06
N ASN A 148 1.79 20.57 6.24
CA ASN A 148 2.91 20.30 7.14
C ASN A 148 3.55 18.93 6.83
N PHE A 149 4.63 18.94 6.04
CA PHE A 149 5.39 17.73 5.71
C PHE A 149 6.24 17.19 6.87
N ALA A 150 6.44 17.97 7.94
CA ALA A 150 7.18 17.52 9.12
C ALA A 150 6.38 16.55 10.00
N GLN A 151 5.06 16.45 9.82
CA GLN A 151 4.19 15.68 10.71
C GLN A 151 4.60 14.21 10.86
N ALA A 152 4.94 13.53 9.76
CA ALA A 152 5.39 12.14 9.82
C ALA A 152 6.68 11.99 10.64
N ASN A 153 7.58 12.98 10.59
CA ASN A 153 8.81 12.95 11.38
C ASN A 153 8.56 13.29 12.85
N THR A 154 7.62 14.18 13.17
CA THR A 154 7.17 14.40 14.56
C THR A 154 6.53 13.15 15.15
N MET A 155 5.75 12.39 14.35
CA MET A 155 5.23 11.09 14.76
C MET A 155 6.35 10.08 15.03
N LEU A 156 7.39 10.05 14.18
CA LEU A 156 8.57 9.20 14.40
C LEU A 156 9.30 9.52 15.70
N VAL A 157 9.42 10.80 16.06
CA VAL A 157 9.98 11.19 17.38
C VAL A 157 9.23 10.49 18.51
N GLY A 158 7.90 10.43 18.45
CA GLY A 158 7.08 9.72 19.45
C GLY A 158 7.37 8.23 19.51
N SER A 159 7.48 7.57 18.35
CA SER A 159 7.84 6.16 18.27
C SER A 159 9.22 5.89 18.88
N TYR A 160 10.20 6.75 18.64
CA TYR A 160 11.55 6.61 19.22
C TYR A 160 11.60 6.93 20.71
N VAL A 161 10.72 7.80 21.23
CA VAL A 161 10.55 7.99 22.68
C VAL A 161 10.05 6.70 23.33
N ALA A 162 9.07 6.02 22.72
CA ALA A 162 8.58 4.73 23.22
C ALA A 162 9.68 3.66 23.23
N ILE A 163 10.49 3.56 22.17
CA ILE A 163 11.64 2.66 22.11
C ILE A 163 12.69 3.02 23.18
N THR A 164 12.95 4.30 23.40
CA THR A 164 13.91 4.75 24.42
C THR A 164 13.44 4.37 25.82
N LEU A 165 12.14 4.47 26.11
CA LEU A 165 11.57 4.02 27.37
C LEU A 165 11.67 2.51 27.55
N MET A 166 11.41 1.73 26.50
CA MET A 166 11.59 0.28 26.52
C MET A 166 13.01 -0.16 26.91
N TRP A 167 14.03 0.62 26.53
CA TRP A 167 15.43 0.40 26.88
C TRP A 167 15.90 1.10 28.16
N SER A 168 15.03 1.87 28.81
CA SER A 168 15.39 2.55 30.07
C SER A 168 15.44 1.55 31.23
N ASP A 169 16.34 1.79 32.19
CA ASP A 169 16.54 0.91 33.35
C ASP A 169 15.24 0.60 34.12
N ARG A 170 14.29 1.55 34.13
CA ARG A 170 12.99 1.41 34.79
C ARG A 170 12.09 0.36 34.13
N PHE A 171 12.12 0.26 32.80
CA PHE A 171 11.19 -0.57 32.05
C PHE A 171 11.85 -1.74 31.32
N PHE A 172 13.18 -1.76 31.24
CA PHE A 172 13.95 -2.86 30.68
C PHE A 172 13.66 -4.22 31.36
N PRO A 173 13.51 -4.31 32.70
CA PRO A 173 13.15 -5.57 33.34
C PRO A 173 11.77 -6.09 32.92
N ILE A 174 10.82 -5.17 32.65
CA ILE A 174 9.45 -5.50 32.24
C ILE A 174 9.44 -5.97 30.79
N SER A 175 10.13 -5.24 29.90
CA SER A 175 10.19 -5.60 28.47
C SER A 175 10.97 -6.90 28.21
N ASN A 176 11.92 -7.25 29.09
CA ASN A 176 12.70 -8.49 29.02
C ASN A 176 12.24 -9.60 29.95
N ALA A 177 11.12 -9.43 30.66
CA ALA A 177 10.55 -10.46 31.53
C ALA A 177 10.39 -11.80 30.78
N PRO A 178 10.51 -12.94 31.47
CA PRO A 178 10.10 -14.22 30.91
C PRO A 178 8.60 -14.20 30.64
N LYS A 179 8.17 -15.03 29.70
CA LYS A 179 6.77 -15.13 29.28
C LYS A 179 5.94 -15.69 30.43
N ASP A 180 4.85 -15.01 30.79
CA ASP A 180 3.93 -15.42 31.85
C ASP A 180 2.46 -15.48 31.38
N ASP A 181 2.21 -15.25 30.08
CA ASP A 181 0.88 -15.19 29.44
C ASP A 181 -0.02 -14.06 29.98
N VAL A 182 0.54 -13.12 30.77
CA VAL A 182 -0.17 -11.97 31.32
C VAL A 182 0.31 -10.70 30.64
N LEU A 183 -0.57 -10.09 29.84
CA LEU A 183 -0.26 -8.84 29.14
C LEU A 183 0.03 -7.70 30.12
N ASN A 184 1.29 -7.25 30.16
CA ASN A 184 1.66 -6.05 30.91
C ASN A 184 1.36 -4.77 30.11
N TRP A 185 0.49 -3.92 30.66
CA TRP A 185 0.08 -2.66 30.04
C TRP A 185 0.89 -1.44 30.52
N SER A 186 1.69 -1.58 31.57
CA SER A 186 2.36 -0.47 32.25
C SER A 186 3.32 0.27 31.31
N LEU A 187 4.18 -0.47 30.60
CA LEU A 187 5.11 0.12 29.65
C LEU A 187 4.37 0.73 28.45
N LEU A 188 3.33 0.08 27.92
CA LEU A 188 2.56 0.62 26.80
C LEU A 188 1.90 1.96 27.15
N ILE A 189 1.17 2.01 28.28
CA ILE A 189 0.47 3.23 28.72
C ILE A 189 1.47 4.33 29.02
N THR A 190 2.54 4.02 29.77
CA THR A 190 3.55 5.03 30.11
C THR A 190 4.25 5.55 28.87
N ALA A 191 4.63 4.67 27.94
CA ALA A 191 5.24 5.06 26.68
C ALA A 191 4.32 5.94 25.83
N ALA A 192 3.03 5.62 25.75
CA ALA A 192 2.05 6.42 25.02
C ALA A 192 1.90 7.83 25.62
N VAL A 193 1.77 7.93 26.95
CA VAL A 193 1.62 9.22 27.65
C VAL A 193 2.89 10.05 27.52
N THR A 194 4.07 9.48 27.75
CA THR A 194 5.33 10.21 27.63
C THR A 194 5.58 10.63 26.18
N ALA A 195 5.33 9.76 25.20
CA ALA A 195 5.45 10.11 23.78
C ALA A 195 4.50 11.25 23.41
N PHE A 196 3.26 11.27 23.90
CA PHE A 196 2.31 12.36 23.67
C PHE A 196 2.84 13.71 24.16
N PHE A 197 3.33 13.78 25.39
CA PHE A 197 3.86 15.04 25.94
C PHE A 197 5.16 15.48 25.25
N VAL A 198 6.10 14.56 25.02
CA VAL A 198 7.38 14.89 24.37
C VAL A 198 7.16 15.34 22.93
N THR A 199 6.32 14.64 22.15
CA THR A 199 6.01 15.04 20.77
C THR A 199 5.25 16.37 20.71
N GLY A 200 4.30 16.59 21.62
CA GLY A 200 3.61 17.88 21.74
C GLY A 200 4.59 19.01 22.03
N PHE A 201 5.51 18.80 22.96
CA PHE A 201 6.55 19.78 23.30
C PHE A 201 7.49 20.09 22.13
N VAL A 202 7.96 19.05 21.41
CA VAL A 202 8.73 19.22 20.17
C VAL A 202 7.94 20.02 19.15
N GLY A 203 6.64 19.74 18.98
CA GLY A 203 5.75 20.51 18.10
C GLY A 203 5.69 22.00 18.47
N VAL A 204 5.56 22.32 19.77
CA VAL A 204 5.55 23.71 20.27
C VAL A 204 6.89 24.42 20.02
N ILE A 205 8.01 23.71 20.18
CA ILE A 205 9.35 24.24 19.88
C ILE A 205 9.46 24.59 18.39
N LEU A 206 9.08 23.66 17.51
CA LEU A 206 9.16 23.86 16.06
C LEU A 206 8.27 25.02 15.60
N ASP A 207 7.06 25.13 16.17
CA ASP A 207 6.18 26.25 15.89
C ASP A 207 6.77 27.57 16.36
N SER A 208 7.31 27.61 17.58
CA SER A 208 7.86 28.84 18.17
C SER A 208 9.13 29.32 17.47
N LEU A 209 10.03 28.39 17.11
CA LEU A 209 11.33 28.73 16.51
C LEU A 209 11.23 29.02 15.02
N VAL A 210 10.42 28.26 14.28
CA VAL A 210 10.40 28.32 12.82
C VAL A 210 9.09 28.91 12.31
N TYR A 211 7.98 28.22 12.48
CA TYR A 211 6.72 28.58 11.80
C TYR A 211 6.18 29.95 12.24
N ARG A 212 6.29 30.29 13.52
CA ARG A 212 5.88 31.61 14.05
C ARG A 212 6.64 32.75 13.39
N ARG A 213 7.92 32.58 13.08
CA ARG A 213 8.73 33.62 12.41
C ARG A 213 8.29 33.82 10.96
N PHE A 214 7.98 32.75 10.24
CA PHE A 214 7.45 32.83 8.88
C PHE A 214 6.04 33.45 8.85
N ARG A 215 5.18 33.11 9.81
CA ARG A 215 3.84 33.72 9.93
C ARG A 215 3.92 35.22 10.21
N LYS A 216 4.83 35.67 11.09
CA LYS A 216 5.04 37.10 11.36
C LYS A 216 5.50 37.89 10.13
N LYS A 217 6.18 37.24 9.19
CA LYS A 217 6.61 37.83 7.91
C LYS A 217 5.58 37.69 6.78
N ALA A 218 4.35 37.27 7.09
CA ALA A 218 3.28 37.02 6.12
C ALA A 218 3.71 36.11 4.94
N ALA A 219 4.52 35.08 5.22
CA ALA A 219 4.97 34.15 4.20
C ALA A 219 3.78 33.37 3.57
N SER A 220 3.87 33.08 2.27
CA SER A 220 2.85 32.28 1.59
C SER A 220 2.83 30.82 2.11
N PRO A 221 1.67 30.12 2.03
CA PRO A 221 1.56 28.72 2.45
C PRO A 221 2.58 27.80 1.77
N VAL A 222 2.98 28.11 0.52
CA VAL A 222 3.98 27.34 -0.23
C VAL A 222 5.36 27.45 0.42
N VAL A 223 5.76 28.64 0.87
CA VAL A 223 7.04 28.84 1.58
C VAL A 223 7.04 28.10 2.93
N MET A 224 5.91 28.11 3.63
CA MET A 224 5.76 27.33 4.88
C MET A 224 5.85 25.82 4.64
N MET A 225 5.28 25.34 3.53
CA MET A 225 5.35 23.94 3.12
C MET A 225 6.80 23.52 2.84
N ILE A 226 7.58 24.33 2.09
CA ILE A 226 9.01 24.09 1.85
C ILE A 226 9.80 24.10 3.17
N ALA A 227 9.53 25.06 4.05
CA ALA A 227 10.17 25.12 5.37
C ALA A 227 9.87 23.85 6.20
N SER A 228 8.64 23.32 6.14
CA SER A 228 8.27 22.09 6.84
C SER A 228 9.02 20.86 6.31
N LEU A 229 9.30 20.80 5.00
CA LEU A 229 10.14 19.75 4.41
C LEU A 229 11.58 19.82 4.95
N GLY A 230 12.13 21.02 5.10
CA GLY A 230 13.45 21.23 5.71
C GLY A 230 13.50 20.74 7.16
N ILE A 231 12.48 21.07 7.96
CA ILE A 231 12.34 20.58 9.34
C ILE A 231 12.19 19.06 9.38
N ALA A 232 11.40 18.49 8.46
CA ALA A 232 11.19 17.06 8.33
C ALA A 232 12.55 16.33 8.17
N MET A 233 13.39 16.82 7.25
CA MET A 233 14.73 16.29 7.00
C MET A 233 15.67 16.47 8.21
N LEU A 234 15.59 17.61 8.91
CA LEU A 234 16.39 17.86 10.11
C LEU A 234 16.04 16.88 11.24
N ILE A 235 14.75 16.70 11.54
CA ILE A 235 14.30 15.73 12.54
C ILE A 235 14.74 14.32 12.14
N ARG A 236 14.57 13.96 10.87
CA ARG A 236 15.01 12.67 10.32
C ARG A 236 16.50 12.45 10.54
N ALA A 237 17.34 13.44 10.23
CA ALA A 237 18.79 13.37 10.39
C ALA A 237 19.20 13.22 11.87
N VAL A 238 18.56 13.97 12.77
CA VAL A 238 18.80 13.85 14.22
C VAL A 238 18.45 12.47 14.75
N LEU A 239 17.28 11.94 14.36
CA LEU A 239 16.87 10.58 14.73
C LEU A 239 17.83 9.54 14.15
N TYR A 240 18.28 9.71 12.91
CA TYR A 240 19.24 8.81 12.28
C TYR A 240 20.60 8.83 12.99
N MET A 241 21.11 10.00 13.38
CA MET A 241 22.35 10.10 14.15
C MET A 241 22.27 9.38 15.50
N ARG A 242 21.09 9.40 16.15
CA ARG A 242 20.91 8.77 17.46
C ARG A 242 20.62 7.27 17.39
N PHE A 243 19.78 6.84 16.44
CA PHE A 243 19.24 5.48 16.37
C PHE A 243 19.75 4.66 15.17
N SER A 244 20.57 5.25 14.29
CA SER A 244 21.06 4.59 13.06
C SER A 244 19.92 4.22 12.09
N ALA A 245 20.27 3.48 11.02
CA ALA A 245 19.36 2.91 10.03
C ALA A 245 18.64 1.63 10.51
N ALA A 246 18.96 1.16 11.72
CA ALA A 246 18.47 -0.12 12.21
C ALA A 246 16.97 -0.06 12.50
N THR A 247 16.27 -1.14 12.16
CA THR A 247 14.84 -1.27 12.41
C THR A 247 14.60 -1.77 13.82
N PHE A 248 14.08 -0.91 14.68
CA PHE A 248 13.64 -1.27 16.02
C PHE A 248 12.13 -1.35 16.10
N ARG A 249 11.62 -2.35 16.81
CA ARG A 249 10.20 -2.52 17.09
C ARG A 249 9.99 -2.35 18.58
N PHE A 250 9.04 -1.48 18.93
CA PHE A 250 8.58 -1.34 20.31
C PHE A 250 7.84 -2.63 20.74
N VAL A 251 8.26 -3.19 21.86
CA VAL A 251 7.69 -4.40 22.46
C VAL A 251 7.51 -4.11 23.95
N PRO A 252 6.27 -3.85 24.42
CA PRO A 252 6.04 -3.52 25.82
C PRO A 252 6.33 -4.71 26.74
N ASP A 253 6.14 -5.92 26.24
CA ASP A 253 6.44 -7.18 26.92
C ASP A 253 6.47 -8.33 25.89
N LYS A 254 7.18 -9.43 26.16
CA LYS A 254 7.34 -10.57 25.23
C LYS A 254 6.02 -11.25 24.89
N ASP A 255 5.03 -11.18 25.78
CA ASP A 255 3.74 -11.85 25.58
C ASP A 255 2.87 -11.18 24.51
N TRP A 256 3.19 -9.93 24.18
CA TRP A 256 2.64 -9.21 23.02
C TRP A 256 3.13 -9.75 21.67
N ARG A 257 4.16 -10.58 21.66
CA ARG A 257 4.73 -11.17 20.43
C ARG A 257 4.28 -12.60 20.19
N LEU A 258 3.53 -13.19 21.11
CA LEU A 258 3.16 -14.59 21.00
C LEU A 258 2.19 -14.80 19.84
N ALA A 259 2.39 -15.90 19.11
CA ALA A 259 1.46 -16.30 18.06
C ALA A 259 0.10 -16.75 18.64
N SER A 260 0.09 -17.17 19.90
CA SER A 260 -1.12 -17.50 20.69
C SER A 260 -1.91 -16.26 21.12
N SER A 261 -1.25 -15.12 21.34
CA SER A 261 -1.87 -13.84 21.70
C SER A 261 -2.53 -13.15 20.50
N LYS A 262 -3.32 -13.91 19.75
CA LYS A 262 -4.13 -13.41 18.63
C LYS A 262 -5.58 -13.61 19.00
N PHE A 263 -6.37 -12.55 18.87
CA PHE A 263 -7.82 -12.67 18.93
C PHE A 263 -8.28 -13.51 17.73
N SER A 264 -8.52 -14.80 17.95
CA SER A 264 -8.97 -15.73 16.92
C SER A 264 -10.47 -15.93 17.03
N VAL A 265 -11.22 -15.34 16.10
CA VAL A 265 -12.63 -15.70 15.90
C VAL A 265 -12.66 -16.96 15.06
N ALA A 266 -13.36 -18.01 15.52
CA ALA A 266 -13.54 -19.23 14.74
C ALA A 266 -14.22 -18.87 13.41
N THR A 267 -13.48 -18.98 12.31
CA THR A 267 -13.97 -18.68 10.97
C THR A 267 -13.55 -19.78 10.01
N GLU A 268 -14.39 -20.00 9.02
CA GLU A 268 -14.10 -20.91 7.93
C GLU A 268 -12.92 -20.35 7.10
N ARG A 269 -11.99 -21.24 6.72
CA ARG A 269 -10.86 -20.87 5.87
C ARG A 269 -11.30 -21.01 4.42
N LEU A 270 -11.37 -19.90 3.68
CA LEU A 270 -11.60 -19.96 2.25
C LEU A 270 -10.30 -20.39 1.57
N GLN A 271 -10.32 -21.56 0.94
CA GLN A 271 -9.20 -22.07 0.15
C GLN A 271 -9.49 -21.80 -1.32
N LEU A 272 -8.78 -20.83 -1.89
CA LEU A 272 -8.83 -20.58 -3.34
C LEU A 272 -7.69 -21.36 -3.99
N HIS A 273 -8.04 -22.32 -4.83
CA HIS A 273 -7.10 -23.02 -5.69
C HIS A 273 -6.95 -22.21 -6.97
N LEU A 274 -5.71 -21.83 -7.28
CA LEU A 274 -5.36 -21.16 -8.52
C LEU A 274 -4.46 -22.04 -9.39
N GLY A 275 -4.70 -22.06 -10.70
CA GLY A 275 -3.91 -22.78 -11.69
C GLY A 275 -4.25 -24.28 -11.79
N ASP A 276 -3.27 -25.08 -12.22
CA ASP A 276 -3.51 -26.51 -12.48
C ASP A 276 -3.77 -27.27 -11.18
N ARG A 277 -4.71 -28.21 -11.18
CA ARG A 277 -5.21 -28.87 -9.95
C ARG A 277 -4.30 -30.03 -9.54
N THR A 278 -3.02 -29.73 -9.33
CA THR A 278 -2.05 -30.66 -8.77
C THR A 278 -1.86 -30.34 -7.28
N ASP A 279 -1.99 -31.36 -6.42
CA ASP A 279 -2.03 -31.26 -4.95
C ASP A 279 -0.71 -30.80 -4.29
N VAL A 280 0.25 -30.26 -5.06
CA VAL A 280 1.57 -29.85 -4.59
C VAL A 280 1.69 -28.32 -4.54
N PRO A 281 1.80 -27.70 -3.35
CA PRO A 281 1.93 -26.26 -3.22
C PRO A 281 3.18 -25.70 -3.92
N LEU A 282 3.04 -24.59 -4.62
CA LEU A 282 4.12 -23.77 -5.21
C LEU A 282 5.34 -23.51 -4.29
N MET A 283 5.17 -23.63 -2.98
CA MET A 283 6.21 -23.38 -1.96
C MET A 283 7.43 -24.30 -2.10
N GLU A 284 7.26 -25.53 -2.59
CA GLU A 284 8.36 -26.49 -2.76
C GLU A 284 9.27 -26.16 -3.95
N TRP A 285 8.79 -25.35 -4.90
CA TRP A 285 9.55 -24.92 -6.09
C TRP A 285 10.29 -23.59 -5.89
N ALA A 286 9.90 -22.79 -4.89
CA ALA A 286 10.49 -21.50 -4.60
C ALA A 286 11.90 -21.58 -3.97
N SER A 287 12.30 -22.74 -3.44
CA SER A 287 13.64 -22.95 -2.87
C SER A 287 14.77 -22.98 -3.92
N ASN A 288 14.45 -23.07 -5.21
CA ASN A 288 15.41 -23.19 -6.30
C ASN A 288 15.67 -21.87 -7.07
N VAL A 289 15.16 -20.73 -6.60
CA VAL A 289 15.33 -19.44 -7.31
C VAL A 289 16.58 -18.69 -6.82
N ASN A 290 17.49 -18.42 -7.75
CA ASN A 290 18.81 -17.83 -7.53
C ASN A 290 18.74 -16.45 -6.79
N PRO A 291 19.60 -16.17 -5.78
CA PRO A 291 19.62 -14.94 -4.97
C PRO A 291 19.63 -13.59 -5.73
N TYR A 292 19.86 -13.57 -7.05
CA TYR A 292 19.89 -12.35 -7.86
C TYR A 292 18.51 -11.86 -8.33
N ALA A 293 17.46 -12.69 -8.30
CA ALA A 293 16.12 -12.29 -8.76
C ALA A 293 15.54 -11.11 -7.96
N PHE A 294 15.82 -11.04 -6.65
CA PHE A 294 15.37 -9.95 -5.77
C PHE A 294 16.01 -8.58 -6.09
N THR A 295 17.17 -8.55 -6.74
CA THR A 295 17.84 -7.30 -7.12
C THR A 295 17.16 -6.66 -8.33
N TYR A 296 16.69 -7.47 -9.29
CA TYR A 296 15.96 -7.01 -10.46
C TYR A 296 14.54 -6.52 -10.12
N THR A 297 13.85 -7.17 -9.16
CA THR A 297 12.52 -6.71 -8.72
C THR A 297 12.56 -5.30 -8.10
N LYS A 298 13.64 -4.97 -7.37
CA LYS A 298 13.81 -3.65 -6.77
C LYS A 298 14.12 -2.56 -7.80
N SER A 299 14.92 -2.86 -8.82
CA SER A 299 15.21 -1.89 -9.89
C SER A 299 14.01 -1.66 -10.80
N ILE A 300 13.26 -2.72 -11.13
CA ILE A 300 12.02 -2.62 -11.92
C ILE A 300 10.94 -1.80 -11.19
N LEU A 301 10.80 -1.96 -9.87
CA LEU A 301 9.87 -1.15 -9.07
C LEU A 301 10.26 0.34 -9.12
N VAL A 302 11.55 0.67 -9.02
CA VAL A 302 12.04 2.05 -9.12
C VAL A 302 11.79 2.64 -10.50
N ILE A 303 12.05 1.88 -11.57
CA ILE A 303 11.80 2.31 -12.95
C ILE A 303 10.30 2.49 -13.20
N GLY A 304 9.47 1.56 -12.74
CA GLY A 304 8.01 1.64 -12.89
C GLY A 304 7.40 2.84 -12.14
N VAL A 305 7.90 3.15 -10.94
CA VAL A 305 7.47 4.35 -10.20
C VAL A 305 7.88 5.62 -10.95
N LEU A 306 9.11 5.70 -11.45
CA LEU A 306 9.57 6.87 -12.21
C LEU A 306 8.80 7.03 -13.53
N ALA A 307 8.56 5.93 -14.26
CA ALA A 307 7.79 5.95 -15.51
C ALA A 307 6.30 6.29 -15.31
N SER A 308 5.76 6.12 -14.10
CA SER A 308 4.38 6.54 -13.79
C SER A 308 4.23 8.03 -13.47
N VAL A 309 5.35 8.71 -13.20
CA VAL A 309 5.40 10.12 -12.78
C VAL A 309 5.75 11.06 -13.95
N PHE A 310 6.35 10.54 -15.02
CA PHE A 310 6.65 11.24 -16.27
C PHE A 310 5.66 10.85 -17.37
#